data_AF-A0A261XZG7-F1
#
_entry.id   AF-A0A261XZG7-F1
#
_cell.length_a   1.000
_cell.length_b   1.000
_cell.length_c   1.000
_cell.angle_alpha   90.00
_cell.angle_beta   90.00
_cell.angle_gamma   90.00
#
_symmetry.space_group_name_H-M   'P 1'
#
loop_
_entity.id
_entity.type
_entity.pdbx_description
1 polymer ?
#
loop_
_entity_poly.entity_id
_entity_poly.type
_entity_poly.pdbx_seq_one_letter_code
_entity_poly.pdbx_strand_id
1 'polypeptide(L)'
;MEAMKRAASPSSDAANKRRYHSQDDTEARAVAEHYNARPEVGREKRKESKIIRLKSFNNWIKSVLIGRYIARGDYVLDMGCGKGGDLLKMVKARIAELVGADIASISIEQAQDRYNGLRNPPFRARFLALDCYSYPLAPHLPDSYTVDVVTMQFCMHYAFETEEKARMMLQNVSHTLRDGGYFIGTIPNANWIVKKVRDQKSRGQETAFGNDIYWITFEEEDTKEFPSYGAKYMFHLEDAVDCPEYLVHFPTFTSLAKEYNLELEYKQTFHQLYQEAAQESHFNNLLYRMNVVGGHGQALSEAEWEAAGLYLAFAFRKRRP
;
A
#
# COMPACT_ATOMS: atom_id res chain seq x y z
N MET A 1 32.73 43.95 -39.24
CA MET A 1 31.31 43.53 -39.20
C MET A 1 31.29 42.03 -39.00
N GLU A 2 31.19 41.64 -37.73
CA GLU A 2 31.40 40.28 -37.24
C GLU A 2 30.05 39.83 -36.64
N ALA A 3 29.47 38.76 -37.17
CA ALA A 3 28.16 38.27 -36.76
C ALA A 3 28.32 37.09 -35.78
N MET A 4 28.02 37.33 -34.51
CA MET A 4 27.95 36.31 -33.45
C MET A 4 26.82 35.30 -33.73
N LYS A 5 27.16 34.01 -33.83
CA LYS A 5 26.24 32.90 -33.58
C LYS A 5 26.36 32.48 -32.12
N ARG A 6 25.28 32.64 -31.34
CA ARG A 6 25.16 32.07 -29.99
C ARG A 6 24.85 30.56 -30.11
N ALA A 7 25.72 29.72 -29.57
CA ALA A 7 25.45 28.31 -29.35
C ALA A 7 24.63 28.14 -28.06
N ALA A 8 23.52 27.42 -28.15
CA ALA A 8 22.71 27.01 -27.02
C ALA A 8 23.38 25.84 -26.28
N SER A 9 23.37 25.89 -24.95
CA SER A 9 23.78 24.81 -24.05
C SER A 9 22.84 23.60 -24.16
N PRO A 10 23.33 22.35 -24.19
CA PRO A 10 22.46 21.18 -24.20
C PRO A 10 21.82 20.95 -22.81
N SER A 11 20.51 20.69 -22.81
CA SER A 11 19.69 20.37 -21.64
C SER A 11 20.02 18.98 -21.07
N SER A 12 19.89 18.86 -19.74
CA SER A 12 20.33 17.73 -18.91
C SER A 12 19.30 16.59 -18.76
N ASP A 13 18.41 16.35 -19.73
CA ASP A 13 17.28 15.41 -19.58
C ASP A 13 17.50 14.02 -20.21
N ALA A 14 18.67 13.41 -20.02
CA ALA A 14 18.95 12.08 -20.59
C ALA A 14 19.68 11.11 -19.64
N ALA A 15 19.58 11.30 -18.33
CA ALA A 15 20.30 10.47 -17.36
C ALA A 15 19.41 9.97 -16.21
N ASN A 16 18.47 9.03 -16.47
CA ASN A 16 18.16 7.95 -15.51
C ASN A 16 17.21 6.88 -16.10
N LYS A 17 17.74 5.94 -16.89
CA LYS A 17 17.08 4.65 -17.17
C LYS A 17 18.05 3.52 -16.90
N ARG A 18 18.41 3.30 -15.63
CA ARG A 18 19.03 2.04 -15.21
C ARG A 18 17.95 1.17 -14.59
N ARG A 19 17.50 0.16 -15.34
CA ARG A 19 16.70 -0.95 -14.82
C ARG A 19 17.62 -1.78 -13.93
N TYR A 20 17.36 -1.79 -12.62
CA TYR A 20 18.01 -2.71 -11.70
C TYR A 20 17.04 -3.89 -11.49
N HIS A 21 17.37 -5.03 -12.07
CA HIS A 21 16.71 -6.31 -11.78
C HIS A 21 17.83 -7.29 -11.39
N SER A 22 17.84 -7.80 -10.15
CA SER A 22 18.54 -9.06 -9.84
C SER A 22 17.73 -10.22 -10.42
N GLN A 23 18.43 -11.28 -10.80
CA GLN A 23 17.84 -12.48 -11.41
C GLN A 23 17.14 -13.43 -10.42
N ASP A 24 17.19 -13.17 -9.11
CA ASP A 24 16.99 -14.21 -8.07
C ASP A 24 15.69 -14.13 -7.26
N ASP A 25 14.68 -13.39 -7.71
CA ASP A 25 13.43 -13.26 -6.96
C ASP A 25 12.19 -13.53 -7.82
N THR A 26 11.88 -14.81 -8.01
CA THR A 26 10.78 -15.26 -8.87
C THR A 26 9.41 -14.83 -8.35
N GLU A 27 9.22 -14.73 -7.03
CA GLU A 27 7.93 -14.40 -6.41
C GLU A 27 7.66 -12.91 -6.46
N ALA A 28 8.62 -12.05 -6.09
CA ALA A 28 8.48 -10.61 -6.25
C ALA A 28 8.26 -10.22 -7.72
N ARG A 29 8.93 -10.92 -8.66
CA ARG A 29 8.70 -10.72 -10.09
C ARG A 29 7.28 -11.13 -10.51
N ALA A 30 6.77 -12.26 -10.03
CA ALA A 30 5.40 -12.68 -10.32
C ALA A 30 4.35 -11.68 -9.82
N VAL A 31 4.55 -11.12 -8.61
CA VAL A 31 3.70 -10.05 -8.08
C VAL A 31 3.78 -8.79 -8.95
N ALA A 32 4.99 -8.36 -9.31
CA ALA A 32 5.18 -7.20 -10.18
C ALA A 32 4.55 -7.40 -11.57
N GLU A 33 4.71 -8.59 -12.17
CA GLU A 33 4.09 -8.99 -13.43
C GLU A 33 2.57 -8.98 -13.34
N HIS A 34 1.98 -9.50 -12.25
CA HIS A 34 0.54 -9.42 -12.00
C HIS A 34 0.04 -7.97 -12.04
N TYR A 35 0.67 -7.05 -11.30
CA TYR A 35 0.26 -5.64 -11.28
C TYR A 35 0.47 -4.92 -12.62
N ASN A 36 1.57 -5.24 -13.32
CA ASN A 36 1.87 -4.71 -14.65
C ASN A 36 0.87 -5.19 -15.71
N ALA A 37 0.44 -6.44 -15.66
CA ALA A 37 -0.47 -7.05 -16.64
C ALA A 37 -1.90 -6.52 -16.53
N ARG A 38 -2.28 -5.95 -15.38
CA ARG A 38 -3.64 -5.43 -15.19
C ARG A 38 -3.86 -4.18 -16.05
N PRO A 39 -4.87 -4.15 -16.93
CA PRO A 39 -5.12 -3.00 -17.79
C PRO A 39 -5.56 -1.77 -16.97
N GLU A 40 -5.25 -0.58 -17.46
CA GLU A 40 -5.91 0.63 -16.93
C GLU A 40 -7.34 0.69 -17.44
N VAL A 41 -8.27 0.30 -16.57
CA VAL A 41 -9.70 0.48 -16.84
C VAL A 41 -10.13 1.88 -16.41
N GLY A 42 -10.75 2.60 -17.36
CA GLY A 42 -11.31 3.94 -17.13
C GLY A 42 -12.40 3.95 -16.05
N ARG A 43 -12.74 5.15 -15.56
CA ARG A 43 -13.67 5.32 -14.43
C ARG A 43 -15.03 4.63 -14.63
N GLU A 44 -15.56 4.61 -15.86
CA GLU A 44 -16.85 4.00 -16.15
C GLU A 44 -16.81 2.47 -16.03
N LYS A 45 -15.82 1.80 -16.63
CA LYS A 45 -15.63 0.34 -16.48
C LYS A 45 -15.38 -0.08 -15.03
N ARG A 46 -14.80 0.80 -14.20
CA ARG A 46 -14.64 0.51 -12.75
C ARG A 46 -15.97 0.40 -12.02
N LYS A 47 -17.04 1.08 -12.49
CA LYS A 47 -18.37 1.02 -11.88
C LYS A 47 -19.06 -0.33 -12.09
N GLU A 48 -18.61 -1.10 -13.08
CA GLU A 48 -19.14 -2.44 -13.40
C GLU A 48 -18.54 -3.54 -12.52
N SER A 49 -17.59 -3.20 -11.64
CA SER A 49 -16.92 -4.18 -10.78
C SER A 49 -17.87 -4.77 -9.72
N LYS A 50 -17.82 -6.09 -9.55
CA LYS A 50 -18.63 -6.80 -8.53
C LYS A 50 -18.35 -6.31 -7.10
N ILE A 51 -17.14 -5.83 -6.86
CA ILE A 51 -16.65 -5.38 -5.54
C ILE A 51 -16.54 -3.85 -5.44
N ILE A 52 -17.36 -3.11 -6.20
CA ILE A 52 -17.28 -1.65 -6.24
C ILE A 52 -17.46 -0.99 -4.86
N ARG A 53 -18.31 -1.55 -3.98
CA ARG A 53 -18.53 -0.97 -2.64
C ARG A 53 -17.38 -1.29 -1.71
N LEU A 54 -16.82 -2.50 -1.77
CA LEU A 54 -15.56 -2.82 -1.08
C LEU A 54 -14.42 -1.89 -1.52
N LYS A 55 -14.28 -1.60 -2.83
CA LYS A 55 -13.29 -0.63 -3.33
C LYS A 55 -13.53 0.78 -2.79
N SER A 56 -14.78 1.22 -2.69
CA SER A 56 -15.12 2.50 -2.07
C SER A 56 -14.81 2.51 -0.57
N PHE A 57 -15.15 1.44 0.15
CA PHE A 57 -14.86 1.26 1.57
C PHE A 57 -13.36 1.30 1.86
N ASN A 58 -12.56 0.51 1.14
CA ASN A 58 -11.11 0.51 1.27
C ASN A 58 -10.52 1.91 0.99
N ASN A 59 -11.03 2.61 -0.02
CA ASN A 59 -10.61 3.98 -0.29
C ASN A 59 -11.02 4.96 0.82
N TRP A 60 -12.16 4.74 1.47
CA TRP A 60 -12.58 5.55 2.61
C TRP A 60 -11.70 5.29 3.84
N ILE A 61 -11.41 4.03 4.17
CA ILE A 61 -10.46 3.67 5.25
C ILE A 61 -9.11 4.35 5.04
N LYS A 62 -8.57 4.27 3.82
CA LYS A 62 -7.32 4.97 3.46
C LYS A 62 -7.44 6.49 3.63
N SER A 63 -8.59 7.06 3.28
CA SER A 63 -8.82 8.51 3.44
C SER A 63 -8.90 8.93 4.91
N VAL A 64 -9.48 8.10 5.77
CA VAL A 64 -9.49 8.30 7.22
C VAL A 64 -8.07 8.25 7.77
N LEU A 65 -7.33 7.17 7.47
CA LEU A 65 -5.96 6.99 7.97
C LEU A 65 -5.03 8.12 7.50
N ILE A 66 -5.05 8.44 6.20
CA ILE A 66 -4.29 9.58 5.65
C ILE A 66 -4.73 10.90 6.29
N GLY A 67 -6.03 11.13 6.45
CA GLY A 67 -6.55 12.37 7.04
C GLY A 67 -6.20 12.56 8.52
N ARG A 68 -5.92 11.46 9.25
CA ARG A 68 -5.50 11.50 10.65
C ARG A 68 -4.00 11.76 10.83
N TYR A 69 -3.16 11.30 9.90
CA TYR A 69 -1.70 11.29 10.08
C TYR A 69 -0.91 12.17 9.12
N ILE A 70 -1.50 12.62 8.01
CA ILE A 70 -0.84 13.52 7.05
C ILE A 70 -1.41 14.92 7.20
N ALA A 71 -0.52 15.88 7.41
CA ALA A 71 -0.81 17.29 7.54
C ALA A 71 -0.45 18.09 6.28
N ARG A 72 -0.97 19.32 6.22
CA ARG A 72 -0.64 20.27 5.15
C ARG A 72 0.86 20.59 5.19
N GLY A 73 1.52 20.49 4.04
CA GLY A 73 2.93 20.79 3.89
C GLY A 73 3.86 19.61 4.16
N ASP A 74 3.32 18.45 4.54
CA ASP A 74 4.11 17.25 4.78
C ASP A 74 4.81 16.75 3.51
N TYR A 75 5.94 16.09 3.70
CA TYR A 75 6.68 15.32 2.73
C TYR A 75 6.28 13.86 2.96
N VAL A 76 5.84 13.18 1.91
CA VAL A 76 5.26 11.84 2.01
C VAL A 76 6.02 10.86 1.13
N LEU A 77 6.35 9.70 1.70
CA LEU A 77 6.81 8.53 0.95
C LEU A 77 5.67 7.51 0.87
N ASP A 78 5.20 7.21 -0.32
CA ASP A 78 4.19 6.18 -0.62
C ASP A 78 4.90 4.94 -1.19
N MET A 79 5.15 3.94 -0.33
CA MET A 79 5.84 2.69 -0.71
C MET A 79 4.80 1.65 -1.11
N GLY A 80 4.93 1.10 -2.32
CA GLY A 80 3.86 0.35 -2.97
C GLY A 80 2.75 1.26 -3.50
N CYS A 81 3.12 2.42 -4.08
CA CYS A 81 2.13 3.42 -4.53
C CYS A 81 1.25 2.93 -5.70
N GLY A 82 1.63 1.80 -6.32
CA GLY A 82 1.00 1.21 -7.48
C GLY A 82 0.78 2.26 -8.56
N LYS A 83 -0.43 2.25 -9.12
CA LYS A 83 -0.84 3.15 -10.21
C LYS A 83 -1.22 4.56 -9.73
N GLY A 84 -0.77 4.99 -8.55
CA GLY A 84 -1.13 6.29 -7.96
C GLY A 84 -2.60 6.39 -7.55
N GLY A 85 -3.13 5.37 -6.87
CA GLY A 85 -4.52 5.34 -6.38
C GLY A 85 -4.81 6.38 -5.28
N ASP A 86 -3.78 6.79 -4.55
CA ASP A 86 -3.88 7.69 -3.41
C ASP A 86 -3.47 9.14 -3.73
N LEU A 87 -3.08 9.45 -4.98
CA LEU A 87 -2.70 10.80 -5.41
C LEU A 87 -3.75 11.87 -5.07
N LEU A 88 -5.04 11.60 -5.29
CA LEU A 88 -6.10 12.54 -4.94
C LEU A 88 -6.27 12.74 -3.43
N LYS A 89 -5.85 11.76 -2.61
CA LYS A 89 -5.82 11.90 -1.15
C LYS A 89 -4.69 12.83 -0.74
N MET A 90 -3.52 12.68 -1.37
CA MET A 90 -2.37 13.58 -1.20
C MET A 90 -2.69 15.03 -1.62
N VAL A 91 -3.39 15.21 -2.74
CA VAL A 91 -3.90 16.54 -3.17
C VAL A 91 -4.80 17.16 -2.09
N LYS A 92 -5.74 16.39 -1.55
CA LYS A 92 -6.68 16.88 -0.52
C LYS A 92 -5.99 17.20 0.80
N ALA A 93 -4.97 16.44 1.17
CA ALA A 93 -4.14 16.69 2.35
C ALA A 93 -3.23 17.92 2.19
N ARG A 94 -3.02 18.41 0.96
CA ARG A 94 -2.19 19.58 0.64
C ARG A 94 -0.74 19.40 1.11
N ILE A 95 -0.18 18.23 0.83
CA ILE A 95 1.23 17.92 1.08
C ILE A 95 2.14 18.85 0.26
N ALA A 96 3.43 18.92 0.61
CA ALA A 96 4.43 19.66 -0.17
C ALA A 96 5.11 18.79 -1.22
N GLU A 97 5.36 17.51 -0.89
CA GLU A 97 6.11 16.60 -1.74
C GLU A 97 5.69 15.14 -1.57
N LEU A 98 5.68 14.40 -2.69
CA LEU A 98 5.43 12.97 -2.75
C LEU A 98 6.61 12.24 -3.41
N VAL A 99 7.12 11.21 -2.75
CA VAL A 99 7.89 10.15 -3.40
C VAL A 99 7.01 8.91 -3.48
N GLY A 100 6.65 8.49 -4.69
CA GLY A 100 5.98 7.20 -4.92
C GLY A 100 6.99 6.15 -5.34
N ALA A 101 7.02 4.99 -4.70
CA ALA A 101 7.89 3.88 -5.08
C ALA A 101 7.09 2.59 -5.21
N ASP A 102 7.39 1.79 -6.23
CA ASP A 102 6.73 0.52 -6.49
C ASP A 102 7.63 -0.37 -7.35
N ILE A 103 7.57 -1.69 -7.16
CA ILE A 103 8.33 -2.68 -7.95
C ILE A 103 7.84 -2.75 -9.40
N ALA A 104 6.54 -2.51 -9.63
CA ALA A 104 5.90 -2.62 -10.93
C ALA A 104 6.14 -1.35 -11.77
N SER A 105 7.15 -1.39 -12.65
CA SER A 105 7.52 -0.23 -13.48
C SER A 105 6.38 0.36 -14.33
N ILE A 106 5.47 -0.48 -14.87
CA ILE A 106 4.30 0.03 -15.63
C ILE A 106 3.32 0.75 -14.69
N SER A 107 3.16 0.27 -13.46
CA SER A 107 2.35 0.96 -12.46
C SER A 107 2.94 2.34 -12.12
N ILE A 108 4.26 2.46 -12.06
CA ILE A 108 4.96 3.73 -11.85
C ILE A 108 4.76 4.70 -13.03
N GLU A 109 4.88 4.23 -14.26
CA GLU A 109 4.58 5.05 -15.45
C GLU A 109 3.14 5.58 -15.40
N GLN A 110 2.17 4.72 -15.07
CA GLN A 110 0.77 5.12 -14.92
C GLN A 110 0.53 6.09 -13.76
N ALA A 111 1.24 5.94 -12.65
CA ALA A 111 1.17 6.87 -11.52
C ALA A 111 1.70 8.26 -11.91
N GLN A 112 2.82 8.30 -12.64
CA GLN A 112 3.41 9.52 -13.18
C GLN A 112 2.47 10.20 -14.18
N ASP A 113 1.87 9.45 -15.11
CA ASP A 113 0.89 9.98 -16.06
C ASP A 113 -0.35 10.54 -15.36
N ARG A 114 -0.85 9.83 -14.34
CA ARG A 114 -1.98 10.31 -13.54
C ARG A 114 -1.67 11.60 -12.80
N TYR A 115 -0.45 11.73 -12.27
CA TYR A 115 0.01 12.96 -11.62
C TYR A 115 0.17 14.10 -12.63
N ASN A 116 0.76 13.83 -13.80
CA ASN A 116 0.93 14.82 -14.88
C ASN A 116 -0.42 15.29 -15.45
N GLY A 117 -1.44 14.42 -15.43
CA GLY A 117 -2.81 14.76 -15.81
C GLY A 117 -3.58 15.60 -14.77
N LEU A 118 -3.01 15.86 -13.59
CA LEU A 118 -3.64 16.75 -12.61
C LEU A 118 -3.59 18.20 -13.09
N ARG A 119 -4.74 18.88 -13.06
CA ARG A 119 -4.80 20.31 -13.33
C ARG A 119 -4.11 21.08 -12.21
N ASN A 120 -2.98 21.73 -12.51
CA ASN A 120 -2.12 22.46 -11.56
C ASN A 120 -1.65 21.56 -10.41
N PRO A 121 -0.60 20.75 -10.59
CA PRO A 121 -0.11 19.84 -9.55
C PRO A 121 0.25 20.63 -8.28
N PRO A 122 -0.42 20.37 -7.14
CA PRO A 122 -0.31 21.22 -5.95
C PRO A 122 0.87 20.87 -5.04
N PHE A 123 1.67 19.85 -5.39
CA PHE A 123 2.84 19.37 -4.67
C PHE A 123 3.89 18.87 -5.67
N ARG A 124 5.16 18.76 -5.26
CA ARG A 124 6.21 18.14 -6.10
C ARG A 124 6.09 16.62 -6.03
N ALA A 125 6.29 15.90 -7.13
CA ALA A 125 6.28 14.43 -7.11
C ALA A 125 7.48 13.82 -7.82
N ARG A 126 7.96 12.71 -7.28
CA ARG A 126 8.95 11.81 -7.90
C ARG A 126 8.43 10.38 -7.82
N PHE A 127 8.56 9.62 -8.90
CA PHE A 127 8.16 8.22 -8.92
C PHE A 127 9.37 7.31 -9.23
N LEU A 128 9.49 6.22 -8.47
CA LEU A 128 10.63 5.32 -8.49
C LEU A 128 10.16 3.89 -8.74
N ALA A 129 10.60 3.29 -9.84
CA ALA A 129 10.46 1.86 -10.07
C ALA A 129 11.57 1.12 -9.30
N LEU A 130 11.26 0.68 -8.08
CA LEU A 130 12.22 0.09 -7.15
C LEU A 130 11.53 -0.96 -6.29
N ASP A 131 12.16 -2.12 -6.14
CA ASP A 131 11.82 -3.07 -5.09
C ASP A 131 12.39 -2.58 -3.76
N CYS A 132 11.54 -1.88 -3.01
CA CYS A 132 11.86 -1.33 -1.70
C CYS A 132 11.98 -2.39 -0.58
N TYR A 133 11.77 -3.67 -0.89
CA TYR A 133 11.94 -4.77 0.07
C TYR A 133 13.27 -5.48 -0.12
N SER A 134 13.88 -5.37 -1.30
CA SER A 134 15.21 -5.97 -1.55
C SER A 134 16.34 -4.94 -1.62
N TYR A 135 16.03 -3.67 -1.92
CA TYR A 135 17.04 -2.66 -2.19
C TYR A 135 16.89 -1.40 -1.33
N PRO A 136 18.02 -0.75 -0.97
CA PRO A 136 17.99 0.51 -0.25
C PRO A 136 17.42 1.63 -1.13
N LEU A 137 16.50 2.40 -0.57
CA LEU A 137 15.85 3.55 -1.22
C LEU A 137 16.76 4.78 -1.23
N ALA A 138 17.57 4.97 -0.19
CA ALA A 138 18.37 6.18 0.03
C ALA A 138 19.23 6.63 -1.18
N PRO A 139 19.91 5.73 -1.93
CA PRO A 139 20.69 6.13 -3.11
C PRO A 139 19.88 6.76 -4.26
N HIS A 140 18.54 6.63 -4.23
CA HIS A 140 17.63 7.16 -5.25
C HIS A 140 16.98 8.50 -4.84
N LEU A 141 17.28 8.98 -3.63
CA LEU A 141 16.75 10.20 -3.05
C LEU A 141 17.86 11.27 -2.97
N PRO A 142 17.50 12.56 -2.83
CA PRO A 142 18.47 13.59 -2.50
C PRO A 142 19.24 13.28 -1.21
N ASP A 143 20.44 13.82 -1.09
CA ASP A 143 21.24 13.67 0.13
C ASP A 143 20.49 14.21 1.35
N SER A 144 20.54 13.46 2.46
CA SER A 144 19.83 13.79 3.72
C SER A 144 18.32 14.01 3.56
N TYR A 145 17.70 13.41 2.55
CA TYR A 145 16.26 13.53 2.33
C TYR A 145 15.48 12.80 3.43
N THR A 146 14.55 13.53 4.06
CA THR A 146 13.63 12.98 5.06
C THR A 146 12.19 13.33 4.73
N VAL A 147 11.27 12.44 5.10
CA VAL A 147 9.82 12.63 5.00
C VAL A 147 9.17 12.75 6.37
N ASP A 148 8.00 13.37 6.41
CA ASP A 148 7.17 13.47 7.61
C ASP A 148 6.34 12.20 7.83
N VAL A 149 5.91 11.56 6.73
CA VAL A 149 5.07 10.35 6.75
C VAL A 149 5.53 9.34 5.70
N VAL A 150 5.63 8.08 6.11
CA VAL A 150 5.70 6.93 5.20
C VAL A 150 4.34 6.21 5.23
N THR A 151 3.79 5.90 4.06
CA THR A 151 2.53 5.17 3.92
C THR A 151 2.73 3.89 3.10
N MET A 152 2.19 2.77 3.59
CA MET A 152 2.14 1.47 2.90
C MET A 152 0.73 0.90 2.91
N GLN A 153 0.00 1.05 1.82
CA GLN A 153 -1.40 0.65 1.73
C GLN A 153 -1.54 -0.65 0.94
N PHE A 154 -1.89 -1.75 1.62
CA PHE A 154 -2.08 -3.07 0.99
C PHE A 154 -0.85 -3.62 0.26
N CYS A 155 0.36 -3.38 0.77
CA CYS A 155 1.60 -3.85 0.14
C CYS A 155 2.61 -4.45 1.12
N MET A 156 2.59 -4.03 2.38
CA MET A 156 3.61 -4.40 3.37
C MET A 156 3.72 -5.93 3.61
N HIS A 157 2.64 -6.68 3.43
CA HIS A 157 2.64 -8.14 3.63
C HIS A 157 3.51 -8.89 2.62
N TYR A 158 3.81 -8.32 1.44
CA TYR A 158 4.76 -8.92 0.49
C TYR A 158 6.20 -8.92 1.03
N ALA A 159 6.56 -8.00 1.93
CA ALA A 159 7.89 -7.97 2.53
C ALA A 159 8.12 -9.10 3.55
N PHE A 160 7.07 -9.79 3.99
CA PHE A 160 7.15 -10.87 4.99
C PHE A 160 7.46 -12.25 4.40
N GLU A 161 7.81 -12.31 3.12
CA GLU A 161 8.38 -13.50 2.48
C GLU A 161 9.64 -13.99 3.21
N THR A 162 10.55 -13.07 3.55
CA THR A 162 11.75 -13.37 4.34
C THR A 162 12.00 -12.31 5.41
N GLU A 163 12.81 -12.65 6.42
CA GLU A 163 13.22 -11.69 7.44
C GLU A 163 14.07 -10.57 6.84
N GLU A 164 14.95 -10.90 5.90
CA GLU A 164 15.83 -9.95 5.21
C GLU A 164 15.02 -8.87 4.49
N LYS A 165 13.94 -9.27 3.79
CA LYS A 165 13.04 -8.33 3.11
C LYS A 165 12.29 -7.44 4.09
N ALA A 166 11.77 -8.00 5.18
CA ALA A 166 11.10 -7.24 6.23
C ALA A 166 12.06 -6.22 6.91
N ARG A 167 13.33 -6.60 7.11
CA ARG A 167 14.38 -5.74 7.65
C ARG A 167 14.74 -4.62 6.68
N MET A 168 14.98 -4.92 5.41
CA MET A 168 15.26 -3.91 4.38
C MET A 168 14.09 -2.92 4.21
N MET A 169 12.85 -3.42 4.25
CA MET A 169 11.65 -2.58 4.27
C MET A 169 11.68 -1.60 5.44
N LEU A 170 11.88 -2.08 6.69
CA LEU A 170 11.93 -1.23 7.87
C LEU A 170 13.13 -0.28 7.87
N GLN A 171 14.26 -0.71 7.29
CA GLN A 171 15.42 0.12 7.05
C GLN A 171 15.03 1.31 6.16
N ASN A 172 14.39 1.07 5.02
CA ASN A 172 13.93 2.11 4.10
C ASN A 172 12.92 3.07 4.75
N VAL A 173 11.97 2.52 5.51
CA VAL A 173 10.99 3.31 6.28
C VAL A 173 11.72 4.22 7.29
N SER A 174 12.51 3.63 8.19
CA SER A 174 13.08 4.36 9.31
C SER A 174 14.18 5.34 8.88
N HIS A 175 15.02 5.00 7.89
CA HIS A 175 16.07 5.91 7.42
C HIS A 175 15.51 7.17 6.76
N THR A 176 14.38 7.05 6.05
CA THR A 176 13.77 8.18 5.35
C THR A 176 12.83 8.98 6.25
N LEU A 177 12.24 8.36 7.26
CA LEU A 177 11.30 9.03 8.16
C LEU A 177 12.06 9.94 9.14
N ARG A 178 11.62 11.19 9.31
CA ARG A 178 12.18 12.08 10.35
C ARG A 178 11.79 11.60 11.75
N ASP A 179 12.55 12.02 12.76
CA ASP A 179 12.15 11.79 14.15
C ASP A 179 10.81 12.43 14.46
N GLY A 180 9.93 11.68 15.12
CA GLY A 180 8.56 12.08 15.40
C GLY A 180 7.59 11.92 14.24
N GLY A 181 8.06 11.55 13.04
CA GLY A 181 7.23 11.24 11.87
C GLY A 181 6.47 9.93 12.02
N TYR A 182 5.54 9.68 11.09
CA TYR A 182 4.63 8.54 11.13
C TYR A 182 4.89 7.51 10.03
N PHE A 183 4.82 6.23 10.38
CA PHE A 183 4.71 5.12 9.44
C PHE A 183 3.31 4.52 9.56
N ILE A 184 2.49 4.66 8.52
CA ILE A 184 1.09 4.22 8.50
C ILE A 184 0.87 3.15 7.43
N GLY A 185 -0.10 2.27 7.65
CA GLY A 185 -0.43 1.28 6.64
C GLY A 185 -1.66 0.44 6.91
N THR A 186 -2.01 -0.37 5.91
CA THR A 186 -3.07 -1.37 5.99
C THR A 186 -2.54 -2.72 5.53
N ILE A 187 -2.86 -3.76 6.32
CA ILE A 187 -2.40 -5.13 6.06
C ILE A 187 -3.49 -6.15 6.40
N PRO A 188 -3.43 -7.35 5.79
CA PRO A 188 -4.20 -8.50 6.23
C PRO A 188 -3.95 -8.83 7.71
N ASN A 189 -5.00 -9.21 8.41
CA ASN A 189 -4.98 -9.57 9.82
C ASN A 189 -4.68 -11.08 9.95
N ALA A 190 -3.41 -11.41 10.17
CA ALA A 190 -2.96 -12.80 10.26
C ALA A 190 -3.74 -13.63 11.30
N ASN A 191 -4.09 -13.05 12.46
CA ASN A 191 -4.85 -13.76 13.49
C ASN A 191 -6.24 -14.18 13.00
N TRP A 192 -6.88 -13.34 12.19
CA TRP A 192 -8.19 -13.64 11.63
C TRP A 192 -8.11 -14.70 10.53
N ILE A 193 -7.13 -14.58 9.64
CA ILE A 193 -6.88 -15.56 8.57
C ILE A 193 -6.55 -16.94 9.15
N VAL A 194 -5.62 -17.00 10.12
CA VAL A 194 -5.24 -18.24 10.81
C VAL A 194 -6.43 -18.84 11.56
N LYS A 195 -7.26 -18.01 12.21
CA LYS A 195 -8.48 -18.49 12.86
C LYS A 195 -9.44 -19.17 11.86
N LYS A 196 -9.66 -18.55 10.70
CA LYS A 196 -10.56 -19.07 9.66
C LYS A 196 -10.06 -20.40 9.07
N VAL A 197 -8.78 -20.50 8.70
CA VAL A 197 -8.24 -21.76 8.15
C VAL A 197 -8.21 -22.87 9.21
N ARG A 198 -7.92 -22.57 10.48
CA ARG A 198 -7.99 -23.57 11.56
C ARG A 198 -9.40 -24.08 11.81
N ASP A 199 -10.40 -23.20 11.73
CA ASP A 199 -11.82 -23.59 11.84
C ASP A 199 -12.24 -24.52 10.69
N GLN A 200 -11.83 -24.24 9.44
CA GLN A 200 -12.05 -25.14 8.30
C GLN A 200 -11.42 -26.52 8.54
N LYS A 201 -10.14 -26.57 8.93
CA LYS A 201 -9.45 -27.84 9.22
C LYS A 201 -10.11 -28.62 10.35
N SER A 202 -10.60 -27.95 11.40
CA SER A 202 -11.29 -28.61 12.52
C SER A 202 -12.60 -29.28 12.10
N ARG A 203 -13.20 -28.84 10.99
CA ARG A 203 -14.41 -29.42 10.39
C ARG A 203 -14.09 -30.48 9.31
N GLY A 204 -12.82 -30.82 9.13
CA GLY A 204 -12.37 -31.74 8.08
C GLY A 204 -12.49 -31.16 6.66
N GLN A 205 -12.50 -29.83 6.52
CA GLN A 205 -12.60 -29.13 5.25
C GLN A 205 -11.20 -28.76 4.71
N GLU A 206 -11.15 -28.33 3.44
CA GLU A 206 -9.93 -27.93 2.74
C GLU A 206 -9.22 -26.76 3.43
N THR A 207 -7.93 -26.57 3.11
CA THR A 207 -7.12 -25.42 3.53
C THR A 207 -7.44 -24.14 2.76
N ALA A 208 -8.71 -23.96 2.41
CA ALA A 208 -9.25 -22.83 1.68
C ALA A 208 -10.49 -22.28 2.38
N PHE A 209 -10.67 -20.96 2.34
CA PHE A 209 -11.89 -20.30 2.80
C PHE A 209 -12.13 -19.00 2.03
N GLY A 210 -13.37 -18.58 1.97
CA GLY A 210 -13.75 -17.38 1.24
C GLY A 210 -15.25 -17.29 1.04
N ASN A 211 -15.65 -16.45 0.10
CA ASN A 211 -17.02 -16.30 -0.38
C ASN A 211 -17.01 -16.04 -1.89
N ASP A 212 -18.11 -15.52 -2.43
CA ASP A 212 -18.29 -15.28 -3.87
C ASP A 212 -17.42 -14.15 -4.44
N ILE A 213 -16.74 -13.37 -3.59
CA ILE A 213 -15.88 -12.27 -4.03
C ILE A 213 -14.40 -12.43 -3.70
N TYR A 214 -14.05 -13.24 -2.69
CA TYR A 214 -12.65 -13.49 -2.32
C TYR A 214 -12.42 -14.95 -1.93
N TRP A 215 -11.21 -15.44 -2.17
CA TRP A 215 -10.73 -16.71 -1.61
C TRP A 215 -9.34 -16.54 -1.00
N ILE A 216 -9.05 -17.34 0.02
CA ILE A 216 -7.71 -17.57 0.56
C ILE A 216 -7.46 -19.07 0.55
N THR A 217 -6.31 -19.48 0.01
CA THR A 217 -5.89 -20.88 -0.01
C THR A 217 -4.48 -21.01 0.52
N PHE A 218 -4.27 -21.99 1.39
CA PHE A 218 -2.96 -22.41 1.89
C PHE A 218 -2.60 -23.77 1.31
N GLU A 219 -1.31 -24.03 1.12
CA GLU A 219 -0.81 -25.40 0.93
C GLU A 219 -1.01 -26.19 2.23
N GLU A 220 -1.26 -27.51 2.16
CA GLU A 220 -1.58 -28.30 3.36
C GLU A 220 -0.46 -28.26 4.40
N GLU A 221 0.79 -28.33 3.95
CA GLU A 221 2.01 -28.20 4.74
C GLU A 221 2.06 -26.88 5.51
N ASP A 222 1.74 -25.77 4.84
CA ASP A 222 1.81 -24.40 5.39
C ASP A 222 0.79 -24.13 6.50
N THR A 223 -0.19 -25.02 6.67
CA THR A 223 -1.18 -24.91 7.76
C THR A 223 -0.83 -25.72 9.01
N LYS A 224 0.28 -26.46 8.99
CA LYS A 224 0.78 -27.22 10.16
C LYS A 224 1.44 -26.26 11.16
N GLU A 225 2.24 -25.34 10.64
CA GLU A 225 2.94 -24.31 11.40
C GLU A 225 2.85 -22.97 10.65
N PHE A 226 2.73 -21.87 11.39
CA PHE A 226 2.73 -20.53 10.81
C PHE A 226 4.02 -19.83 11.23
N PRO A 227 5.10 -19.92 10.42
CA PRO A 227 6.36 -19.26 10.75
C PRO A 227 6.19 -17.73 10.77
N SER A 228 7.14 -17.05 11.42
CA SER A 228 7.12 -15.57 11.51
C SER A 228 7.33 -14.86 10.17
N TYR A 229 7.99 -15.54 9.23
CA TYR A 229 8.27 -15.10 7.86
C TYR A 229 8.04 -16.29 6.91
N GLY A 230 7.70 -16.02 5.66
CA GLY A 230 7.48 -17.06 4.64
C GLY A 230 6.17 -17.83 4.77
N ALA A 231 5.29 -17.46 5.71
CA ALA A 231 3.98 -18.07 5.88
C ALA A 231 3.02 -17.66 4.75
N LYS A 232 3.15 -18.34 3.61
CA LYS A 232 2.54 -18.02 2.32
C LYS A 232 1.06 -18.44 2.26
N TYR A 233 0.26 -17.66 1.56
CA TYR A 233 -1.08 -18.05 1.10
C TYR A 233 -1.39 -17.40 -0.24
N MET A 234 -2.24 -18.04 -1.03
CA MET A 234 -2.79 -17.45 -2.25
C MET A 234 -4.01 -16.61 -1.90
N PHE A 235 -4.02 -15.35 -2.28
CA PHE A 235 -5.15 -14.44 -2.12
C PHE A 235 -5.75 -14.10 -3.48
N HIS A 236 -7.06 -14.28 -3.61
CA HIS A 236 -7.82 -13.77 -4.73
C HIS A 236 -8.94 -12.88 -4.25
N LEU A 237 -9.14 -11.81 -4.97
CA LEU A 237 -10.23 -10.89 -4.82
C LEU A 237 -10.69 -10.49 -6.23
N GLU A 238 -11.95 -10.77 -6.52
CA GLU A 238 -12.60 -10.48 -7.80
C GLU A 238 -12.29 -9.06 -8.28
N ASP A 239 -11.91 -8.90 -9.55
CA ASP A 239 -11.51 -7.63 -10.15
C ASP A 239 -10.38 -6.85 -9.43
N ALA A 240 -9.62 -7.46 -8.51
CA ALA A 240 -8.64 -6.77 -7.68
C ALA A 240 -7.27 -7.43 -7.60
N VAL A 241 -7.14 -8.67 -7.18
CA VAL A 241 -5.82 -9.28 -6.98
C VAL A 241 -5.93 -10.80 -7.06
N ASP A 242 -4.88 -11.45 -7.55
CA ASP A 242 -4.73 -12.89 -7.60
C ASP A 242 -3.23 -13.22 -7.54
N CYS A 243 -2.67 -13.25 -6.33
CA CYS A 243 -1.23 -13.37 -6.10
C CYS A 243 -0.90 -14.04 -4.76
N PRO A 244 0.33 -14.56 -4.59
CA PRO A 244 0.80 -14.98 -3.27
C PRO A 244 0.97 -13.78 -2.33
N GLU A 245 0.58 -13.95 -1.08
CA GLU A 245 0.79 -13.03 0.04
C GLU A 245 1.39 -13.80 1.24
N TYR A 246 1.90 -13.08 2.24
CA TYR A 246 2.50 -13.67 3.43
C TYR A 246 1.84 -13.15 4.70
N LEU A 247 1.62 -14.04 5.67
CA LEU A 247 1.04 -13.68 6.96
C LEU A 247 1.98 -12.74 7.71
N VAL A 248 1.44 -11.61 8.15
CA VAL A 248 2.13 -10.68 9.04
C VAL A 248 1.72 -10.94 10.47
N HIS A 249 2.51 -11.73 11.20
CA HIS A 249 2.31 -11.89 12.64
C HIS A 249 2.60 -10.55 13.35
N PHE A 250 1.54 -9.80 13.67
CA PHE A 250 1.64 -8.41 14.12
C PHE A 250 2.56 -8.20 15.36
N PRO A 251 2.60 -9.09 16.36
CA PRO A 251 3.58 -9.01 17.44
C PRO A 251 5.04 -9.11 16.97
N THR A 252 5.34 -10.04 16.05
CA THR A 252 6.68 -10.14 15.43
C THR A 252 7.01 -8.85 14.70
N PHE A 253 6.10 -8.35 13.87
CA PHE A 253 6.28 -7.07 13.17
C PHE A 253 6.55 -5.91 14.13
N THR A 254 5.77 -5.81 15.22
CA THR A 254 5.93 -4.76 16.23
C THR A 254 7.27 -4.86 16.94
N SER A 255 7.74 -6.08 17.24
CA SER A 255 9.06 -6.32 17.83
C SER A 255 10.17 -5.88 16.90
N LEU A 256 10.09 -6.28 15.62
CA LEU A 256 11.07 -5.92 14.61
C LEU A 256 11.10 -4.40 14.38
N ALA A 257 9.94 -3.75 14.29
CA ALA A 257 9.83 -2.30 14.11
C ALA A 257 10.52 -1.49 15.22
N LYS A 258 10.49 -1.98 16.47
CA LYS A 258 11.17 -1.34 17.60
C LYS A 258 12.69 -1.28 17.43
N GLU A 259 13.30 -2.27 16.79
CA GLU A 259 14.74 -2.26 16.47
C GLU A 259 15.12 -1.08 15.54
N TYR A 260 14.14 -0.51 14.83
CA TYR A 260 14.29 0.64 13.95
C TYR A 260 13.70 1.93 14.54
N ASN A 261 13.55 2.01 15.87
CA ASN A 261 12.97 3.14 16.60
C ASN A 261 11.52 3.46 16.21
N LEU A 262 10.76 2.50 15.71
CA LEU A 262 9.35 2.66 15.39
C LEU A 262 8.50 2.07 16.51
N GLU A 263 7.75 2.92 17.20
CA GLU A 263 6.84 2.51 18.25
C GLU A 263 5.39 2.52 17.78
N LEU A 264 4.66 1.45 18.08
CA LEU A 264 3.25 1.33 17.74
C LEU A 264 2.43 2.38 18.52
N GLU A 265 1.69 3.23 17.81
CA GLU A 265 0.74 4.18 18.42
C GLU A 265 -0.72 3.82 18.13
N TYR A 266 -0.97 3.11 17.03
CA TYR A 266 -2.33 2.77 16.61
C TYR A 266 -2.39 1.42 15.89
N LYS A 267 -3.42 0.63 16.24
CA LYS A 267 -3.79 -0.62 15.56
C LYS A 267 -5.27 -0.87 15.74
N GLN A 268 -6.02 -0.98 14.65
CA GLN A 268 -7.43 -1.37 14.70
C GLN A 268 -7.81 -2.18 13.48
N THR A 269 -8.77 -3.10 13.63
CA THR A 269 -9.37 -3.75 12.46
C THR A 269 -10.16 -2.72 11.65
N PHE A 270 -10.39 -3.00 10.36
CA PHE A 270 -11.20 -2.12 9.51
C PHE A 270 -12.60 -1.89 10.06
N HIS A 271 -13.22 -2.91 10.67
CA HIS A 271 -14.53 -2.78 11.30
C HIS A 271 -14.51 -1.84 12.51
N GLN A 272 -13.48 -1.94 13.37
CA GLN A 272 -13.31 -1.03 14.51
C GLN A 272 -13.06 0.40 14.07
N LEU A 273 -12.16 0.60 13.10
CA LEU A 273 -11.87 1.91 12.53
C LEU A 273 -13.12 2.51 11.87
N TYR A 274 -13.90 1.71 11.16
CA TYR A 274 -15.18 2.16 10.61
C TYR A 274 -16.15 2.62 11.71
N GLN A 275 -16.34 1.81 12.75
CA GLN A 275 -17.25 2.13 13.85
C GLN A 275 -16.86 3.44 14.54
N GLU A 276 -15.57 3.68 14.74
CA GLU A 276 -15.04 4.90 15.36
C GLU A 276 -15.14 6.11 14.42
N ALA A 277 -14.53 6.05 13.23
CA ALA A 277 -14.46 7.18 12.32
C ALA A 277 -15.82 7.55 11.73
N ALA A 278 -16.79 6.62 11.65
CA ALA A 278 -18.16 6.95 11.24
C ALA A 278 -18.89 7.86 12.25
N GLN A 279 -18.42 7.99 13.49
CA GLN A 279 -18.96 8.95 14.47
C GLN A 279 -18.41 10.37 14.27
N GLU A 280 -17.30 10.51 13.54
CA GLU A 280 -16.72 11.81 13.24
C GLU A 280 -17.43 12.43 12.04
N SER A 281 -18.05 13.60 12.23
CA SER A 281 -18.90 14.24 11.21
C SER A 281 -18.22 14.42 9.85
N HIS A 282 -16.93 14.73 9.82
CA HIS A 282 -16.17 14.89 8.58
C HIS A 282 -16.02 13.57 7.80
N PHE A 283 -15.66 12.48 8.48
CA PHE A 283 -15.47 11.17 7.86
C PHE A 283 -16.81 10.48 7.56
N ASN A 284 -17.82 10.70 8.38
CA ASN A 284 -19.20 10.28 8.12
C ASN A 284 -19.71 10.89 6.80
N ASN A 285 -19.59 12.20 6.64
CA ASN A 285 -19.94 12.88 5.38
C ASN A 285 -19.12 12.36 4.18
N LEU A 286 -17.90 11.88 4.42
CA LEU A 286 -17.08 11.28 3.37
C LEU A 286 -17.59 9.89 2.94
N LEU A 287 -18.18 9.09 3.85
CA LEU A 287 -18.81 7.80 3.52
C LEU A 287 -19.86 7.97 2.42
N TYR A 288 -20.77 8.94 2.59
CA TYR A 288 -21.82 9.24 1.62
C TYR A 288 -21.25 9.75 0.30
N ARG A 289 -20.30 10.70 0.34
CA ARG A 289 -19.66 11.24 -0.88
C ARG A 289 -18.88 10.20 -1.67
N MET A 290 -18.33 9.19 -1.00
CA MET A 290 -17.60 8.09 -1.62
C MET A 290 -18.51 6.91 -1.99
N ASN A 291 -19.82 7.03 -1.80
CA ASN A 291 -20.79 5.97 -2.06
C ASN A 291 -20.43 4.67 -1.31
N VAL A 292 -19.96 4.78 -0.06
CA VAL A 292 -19.75 3.64 0.84
C VAL A 292 -21.07 3.25 1.50
N VAL A 293 -21.80 4.26 2.00
CA VAL A 293 -23.12 4.14 2.62
C VAL A 293 -24.04 5.18 2.00
N GLY A 294 -25.30 4.82 1.71
CA GLY A 294 -26.28 5.72 1.12
C GLY A 294 -26.07 6.07 -0.36
N GLY A 295 -27.14 6.49 -1.04
CA GLY A 295 -27.22 6.74 -2.49
C GLY A 295 -28.24 5.83 -3.19
N HIS A 296 -28.45 6.00 -4.50
CA HIS A 296 -29.35 5.17 -5.33
C HIS A 296 -28.84 3.72 -5.58
N GLY A 297 -27.94 3.20 -4.75
CA GLY A 297 -27.41 1.83 -4.91
C GLY A 297 -27.25 1.10 -3.59
N GLN A 298 -27.01 -0.21 -3.68
CA GLN A 298 -26.94 -1.11 -2.53
C GLN A 298 -25.77 -0.75 -1.59
N ALA A 299 -25.98 -0.95 -0.29
CA ALA A 299 -24.93 -0.91 0.73
C ALA A 299 -23.91 -2.04 0.50
N LEU A 300 -22.81 -2.06 1.29
CA LEU A 300 -21.91 -3.21 1.28
C LEU A 300 -22.69 -4.50 1.53
N SER A 301 -22.47 -5.50 0.70
CA SER A 301 -23.02 -6.84 0.94
C SER A 301 -22.36 -7.49 2.17
N GLU A 302 -22.97 -8.56 2.69
CA GLU A 302 -22.35 -9.35 3.77
C GLU A 302 -20.99 -9.92 3.33
N ALA A 303 -20.88 -10.34 2.07
CA ALA A 303 -19.64 -10.84 1.48
C ALA A 303 -18.53 -9.77 1.41
N GLU A 304 -18.88 -8.55 0.98
CA GLU A 304 -17.97 -7.40 0.98
C GLU A 304 -17.57 -6.97 2.40
N TRP A 305 -18.51 -7.01 3.34
CA TRP A 305 -18.26 -6.69 4.74
C TRP A 305 -17.31 -7.71 5.40
N GLU A 306 -17.48 -9.00 5.10
CA GLU A 306 -16.58 -10.05 5.54
C GLU A 306 -15.17 -9.85 4.96
N ALA A 307 -15.06 -9.58 3.66
CA ALA A 307 -13.77 -9.32 3.00
C ALA A 307 -13.05 -8.11 3.59
N ALA A 308 -13.77 -7.03 3.90
CA ALA A 308 -13.22 -5.87 4.60
C ALA A 308 -12.68 -6.23 6.00
N GLY A 309 -13.31 -7.19 6.68
CA GLY A 309 -12.91 -7.67 8.00
C GLY A 309 -11.58 -8.43 8.02
N LEU A 310 -11.05 -8.83 6.87
CA LEU A 310 -9.74 -9.44 6.75
C LEU A 310 -8.60 -8.48 7.11
N TYR A 311 -8.84 -7.17 7.11
CA TYR A 311 -7.79 -6.17 7.20
C TYR A 311 -7.77 -5.39 8.51
N LEU A 312 -6.59 -4.86 8.81
CA LEU A 312 -6.35 -3.90 9.89
C LEU A 312 -5.55 -2.70 9.38
N ALA A 313 -5.68 -1.59 10.09
CA ALA A 313 -4.88 -0.39 9.90
C ALA A 313 -3.94 -0.22 11.11
N PHE A 314 -2.77 0.37 10.87
CA PHE A 314 -1.79 0.68 11.91
C PHE A 314 -1.13 2.04 11.71
N ALA A 315 -0.56 2.57 12.78
CA ALA A 315 0.41 3.66 12.74
C ALA A 315 1.51 3.43 13.78
N PHE A 316 2.75 3.61 13.34
CA PHE A 316 3.93 3.71 14.18
C PHE A 316 4.45 5.14 14.16
N ARG A 317 5.10 5.56 15.24
CA ARG A 317 5.82 6.81 15.32
C ARG A 317 7.29 6.56 15.49
N LYS A 318 8.12 7.28 14.72
CA LYS A 318 9.56 7.23 14.88
C LYS A 318 9.98 7.97 16.15
N ARG A 319 10.67 7.27 17.05
CA ARG A 319 11.30 7.85 18.23
C ARG A 319 12.72 8.29 17.90
N ARG A 320 13.23 9.21 18.72
CA ARG A 320 14.65 9.56 18.68
C ARG A 320 15.47 8.35 19.15
N PRO A 321 16.60 8.04 18.50
CA PRO A 321 17.51 6.97 18.92
C PRO A 321 18.00 7.11 20.37
#